data_AF-A0A955ANG7-F1
#
_entry.id   AF-A0A955ANG7-F1
#
_cell.length_a   1.000
_cell.length_b   1.000
_cell.length_c   1.000
_cell.angle_alpha   90.00
_cell.angle_beta   90.00
_cell.angle_gamma   90.00
#
_symmetry.space_group_name_H-M   'P 1'
#
loop_
_entity.id
_entity.type
_entity.pdbx_description
1 polymer ?
#
loop_
_entity_poly.entity_id
_entity_poly.type
_entity_poly.pdbx_seq_one_letter_code
_entity_poly.pdbx_strand_id
1 'polypeptide(L)' 'MTTASTLPIENLSIADKLLLMERLWAELSRRPADIPSPDWHGDVLAEREAAVREGRTAFVDWDDAKDRLRERFK' A
#
# COMPACT_ATOMS: atom_id res chain seq x y z
N MET A 1 -19.38 10.34 21.36
CA MET A 1 -18.78 10.63 20.03
C MET A 1 -17.40 11.19 20.29
N THR A 2 -16.35 10.44 20.00
CA THR A 2 -14.97 10.92 20.10
C THR A 2 -14.77 11.89 18.93
N THR A 3 -14.74 13.18 19.21
CA THR A 3 -14.40 14.18 18.19
C THR A 3 -12.96 13.94 17.76
N ALA A 4 -12.74 13.59 16.50
CA ALA A 4 -11.39 13.59 15.94
C ALA A 4 -10.80 14.99 16.12
N SER A 5 -9.63 15.08 16.76
CA SER A 5 -8.93 16.36 16.90
C SER A 5 -8.48 16.83 15.51
N THR A 6 -8.86 18.05 15.13
CA THR A 6 -8.40 18.67 13.90
C THR A 6 -6.90 18.97 14.00
N LEU A 7 -6.09 18.30 13.20
CA LEU A 7 -4.68 18.65 13.02
C LEU A 7 -4.58 19.73 11.93
N PRO A 8 -3.80 20.82 12.11
CA PRO A 8 -3.62 21.86 11.11
C PRO A 8 -2.65 21.40 10.01
N ILE A 9 -3.06 20.40 9.23
CA ILE A 9 -2.25 19.74 8.19
C ILE A 9 -1.80 20.75 7.11
N GLU A 10 -2.63 21.74 6.82
CA GLU A 10 -2.35 22.81 5.87
C GLU A 10 -1.06 23.58 6.18
N ASN A 11 -0.71 23.70 7.46
CA ASN A 11 0.47 24.43 7.92
C ASN A 11 1.77 23.60 7.89
N LEU A 12 1.68 22.30 7.61
CA LEU A 12 2.85 21.42 7.54
C LEU A 12 3.59 21.59 6.20
N SER A 13 4.92 21.53 6.25
CA SER A 13 5.73 21.40 5.05
C SER A 13 5.41 20.07 4.34
N ILE A 14 5.78 19.95 3.06
CA ILE A 14 5.59 18.68 2.33
C ILE A 14 6.33 17.53 3.04
N ALA A 15 7.54 17.77 3.53
CA ALA A 15 8.31 16.78 4.27
C ALA A 15 7.59 16.32 5.55
N ASP A 16 7.03 17.27 6.31
CA ASP A 16 6.30 16.96 7.54
C ASP A 16 5.00 16.19 7.26
N LYS A 17 4.31 16.51 6.16
CA LYS A 17 3.12 15.75 5.72
C LYS A 17 3.47 14.30 5.40
N LEU A 18 4.55 14.08 4.65
CA LEU A 18 5.01 12.73 4.31
C LEU A 18 5.41 11.94 5.56
N LEU A 19 6.19 12.56 6.46
CA LEU A 19 6.58 11.94 7.72
C LEU A 19 5.36 11.61 8.59
N LEU A 20 4.37 12.50 8.65
CA LEU A 20 3.13 12.25 9.37
C LEU A 20 2.36 11.07 8.76
N MET A 21 2.24 11.01 7.43
CA MET A 21 1.61 9.88 6.75
C MET A 21 2.30 8.56 7.08
N GLU A 22 3.63 8.52 7.04
CA GLU A 22 4.42 7.32 7.39
C GLU A 22 4.20 6.88 8.84
N ARG A 23 4.20 7.83 9.79
CA ARG A 23 3.97 7.53 11.21
C ARG A 23 2.55 7.03 11.47
N LEU A 24 1.56 7.67 10.85
CA LEU A 24 0.16 7.23 10.92
C LEU A 24 0.02 5.82 10.35
N TRP A 25 0.59 5.58 9.17
CA TRP A 25 0.57 4.26 8.55
C TRP A 25 1.22 3.19 9.44
N ALA A 26 2.40 3.47 9.98
CA ALA A 26 3.12 2.57 10.87
C ALA A 26 2.32 2.24 12.15
N GLU A 27 1.64 3.23 12.74
CA GLU A 27 0.82 3.03 13.93
C GLU A 27 -0.44 2.21 13.62
N LEU A 28 -1.20 2.57 12.58
CA LEU A 28 -2.42 1.85 12.20
C LEU A 28 -2.13 0.39 11.82
N SER A 29 -0.98 0.15 11.17
CA SER A 29 -0.57 -1.19 10.76
C SER A 29 -0.25 -2.15 11.92
N ARG A 30 -0.08 -1.64 13.16
CA ARG A 30 0.17 -2.48 14.35
C ARG A 30 -1.07 -3.26 14.79
N ARG A 31 -2.26 -2.79 14.43
CA ARG A 31 -3.55 -3.41 14.79
C ARG A 31 -4.39 -3.62 13.54
N PRO A 32 -3.99 -4.56 12.66
CA PRO A 32 -4.69 -4.79 11.40
C PRO A 32 -6.16 -5.23 11.58
N ALA A 33 -6.51 -5.78 12.75
CA ALA A 33 -7.89 -6.11 13.09
C ALA A 33 -8.81 -4.88 13.20
N ASP A 34 -8.26 -3.70 13.52
CA ASP A 34 -9.04 -2.46 13.62
C ASP A 34 -9.41 -1.89 12.24
N ILE A 35 -8.70 -2.32 11.19
CA ILE A 35 -8.93 -1.94 9.79
C ILE A 35 -8.92 -3.21 8.94
N PRO A 36 -9.99 -4.04 9.02
CA PRO A 36 -10.04 -5.28 8.27
C PRO A 36 -9.97 -4.99 6.76
N SER A 37 -9.23 -5.84 6.05
CA SER A 37 -9.25 -5.79 4.59
C SER A 37 -10.64 -6.17 4.07
N PRO A 38 -11.10 -5.60 2.94
CA PRO A 38 -12.31 -6.07 2.28
C PRO A 38 -12.24 -7.56 1.95
N ASP A 39 -13.35 -8.28 2.05
CA ASP A 39 -13.40 -9.73 1.84
C ASP A 39 -12.79 -10.17 0.50
N TRP A 40 -13.03 -9.38 -0.57
CA TRP A 40 -12.53 -9.68 -1.91
C TRP A 40 -10.99 -9.62 -2.03
N HIS A 41 -10.28 -8.97 -1.10
CA HIS A 41 -8.80 -8.95 -1.13
C HIS A 41 -8.24 -10.37 -1.06
N GLY A 42 -8.81 -11.23 -0.21
CA GLY A 42 -8.37 -12.61 -0.06
C GLY A 42 -8.52 -13.41 -1.36
N ASP A 43 -9.66 -13.25 -2.02
CA ASP A 43 -9.96 -13.94 -3.28
C ASP A 43 -8.94 -13.58 -4.38
N VAL A 44 -8.63 -12.28 -4.51
CA VAL A 44 -7.64 -11.80 -5.51
C VAL A 44 -6.24 -12.32 -5.20
N LEU A 45 -5.84 -12.39 -3.92
CA LEU A 45 -4.54 -12.94 -3.54
C LEU A 45 -4.47 -14.44 -3.86
N ALA A 46 -5.51 -15.20 -3.52
CA ALA A 46 -5.59 -16.63 -3.81
C ALA A 46 -5.53 -16.92 -5.32
N GLU A 47 -6.24 -16.13 -6.14
CA GLU A 47 -6.19 -16.23 -7.60
C GLU A 47 -4.77 -15.99 -8.14
N ARG A 48 -4.10 -14.95 -7.66
CA ARG A 48 -2.73 -14.59 -8.10
C ARG A 48 -1.70 -15.64 -7.67
N GLU A 49 -1.80 -16.17 -6.46
CA GLU A 49 -0.94 -17.26 -6.00
C GLU A 49 -1.14 -18.54 -6.82
N ALA A 50 -2.38 -18.88 -7.16
CA ALA A 50 -2.68 -19.99 -8.06
C ALA A 50 -2.07 -19.77 -9.45
N ALA A 51 -2.19 -18.57 -10.00
CA ALA A 51 -1.58 -18.22 -11.28
C ALA A 51 -0.06 -18.38 -11.29
N VAL A 52 0.62 -18.04 -10.19
CA VAL A 52 2.08 -18.28 -10.06
C VAL A 52 2.39 -19.77 -10.04
N ARG A 53 1.66 -20.54 -9.23
CA ARG A 53 1.85 -22.00 -9.09
C ARG A 53 1.62 -22.74 -10.40
N GLU A 54 0.66 -22.29 -11.19
CA GLU A 54 0.31 -22.83 -12.51
C GLU A 54 1.23 -22.32 -13.64
N GLY A 55 2.16 -21.41 -13.35
CA GLY A 55 3.07 -20.84 -14.34
C GLY A 55 2.43 -19.83 -15.30
N ARG A 56 1.20 -19.36 -15.00
CA ARG A 56 0.51 -18.32 -15.77
C ARG A 56 1.06 -16.92 -15.50
N THR A 57 1.71 -16.73 -14.36
CA THR A 57 2.42 -15.49 -14.03
C THR A 57 3.67 -15.81 -13.21
N ALA A 58 4.58 -14.85 -13.11
CA ALA A 58 5.84 -15.01 -12.40
C ALA A 58 6.17 -13.73 -11.62
N PHE A 59 6.91 -13.90 -10.54
CA PHE A 59 7.55 -12.76 -9.89
C PHE A 59 8.61 -12.16 -10.81
N VAL A 60 8.76 -10.85 -10.72
CA VAL A 60 9.77 -10.09 -11.44
C VAL A 60 10.60 -9.34 -10.40
N ASP A 61 11.89 -9.19 -10.69
CA ASP A 61 12.73 -8.32 -9.87
C ASP A 61 12.18 -6.90 -9.87
N TRP A 62 12.31 -6.22 -8.73
CA TRP A 62 11.71 -4.90 -8.56
C TRP A 62 12.38 -3.83 -9.43
N ASP A 63 13.69 -3.92 -9.63
CA ASP A 63 14.41 -2.96 -10.47
C ASP A 63 14.14 -3.23 -11.95
N ASP A 64 14.05 -4.50 -12.36
CA ASP A 64 13.61 -4.88 -13.72
C ASP A 64 12.20 -4.36 -14.02
N ALA A 65 11.28 -4.45 -13.05
CA ALA A 65 9.92 -3.96 -13.19
C ALA A 65 9.88 -2.43 -13.39
N LYS A 66 10.67 -1.68 -12.61
CA LYS A 66 10.78 -0.22 -12.75
C LYS A 66 11.33 0.16 -14.11
N ASP A 67 12.40 -0.50 -14.55
CA ASP A 67 13.04 -0.18 -15.83
C ASP A 67 12.09 -0.45 -16.98
N ARG A 68 11.38 -1.58 -16.97
CA ARG A 68 10.34 -1.86 -17.95
C ARG A 68 9.24 -0.79 -17.98
N LEU A 69 8.80 -0.30 -16.82
CA LEU A 69 7.79 0.77 -16.75
C LEU A 69 8.33 2.09 -17.28
N ARG A 70 9.55 2.48 -16.92
CA ARG A 70 10.19 3.69 -17.44
C ARG A 70 10.32 3.64 -18.96
N GLU A 71 10.82 2.53 -19.52
CA GLU A 71 10.94 2.36 -20.97
C GLU A 71 9.58 2.41 -21.67
N ARG A 72 8.53 1.86 -21.05
CA ARG A 72 7.16 1.87 -21.62
C ARG A 72 6.54 3.27 -21.66
N PHE A 73 6.88 4.13 -20.72
CA PHE A 73 6.29 5.47 -20.55
C PHE A 73 7.29 6.61 -20.78
N LYS A 74 8.36 6.35 -21.55
CA LYS A 74 9.21 7.39 -22.12
C LYS A 74 8.42 8.27 -23.09
#